data_AF-A0A7S1UXW5-F1
#
_entry.id   AF-A0A7S1UXW5-F1
#
_cell.length_a   1.000
_cell.length_b   1.000
_cell.length_c   1.000
_cell.angle_alpha   90.00
_cell.angle_beta   90.00
_cell.angle_gamma   90.00
#
_symmetry.space_group_name_H-M   'P 1'
#
loop_
_entity.id
_entity.type
_entity.pdbx_description
1 polymer ?
#
loop_
_entity_poly.entity_id
_entity_poly.type
_entity_poly.pdbx_seq_one_letter_code
_entity_poly.pdbx_strand_id
1 'polypeptide(L)'
;NGHNPKLNAMYTSVALPGVLLSMFTILNYSLSRYGAATAISIQPLSVLYALWAIVFCPLSIGGSYLARSSEKRGFPTKTNEAVRDIPGLPWYCTPFCTAAVGGILPCAVVHGELARLLAAFWLQQIYYTLDKLLAVFCILTIAC
;
A
#
# COMPACT_ATOMS: atom_id res chain seq x y z
N ASN A 1 -5.20 6.51 22.29
CA ASN A 1 -6.59 6.37 21.80
C ASN A 1 -6.75 5.08 20.99
N GLY A 2 -6.67 3.91 21.63
CA GLY A 2 -6.59 2.59 20.97
C GLY A 2 -7.64 1.61 21.50
N HIS A 3 -8.89 2.05 21.57
CA HIS A 3 -9.92 1.39 22.40
C HIS A 3 -10.41 0.05 21.83
N ASN A 4 -10.28 -0.23 20.51
CA ASN A 4 -10.77 -1.49 19.90
C ASN A 4 -9.91 -1.97 18.72
N PRO A 5 -8.93 -2.86 18.93
CA PRO A 5 -8.00 -3.31 17.88
C PRO A 5 -8.69 -4.15 16.79
N LYS A 6 -9.74 -4.90 17.14
CA LYS A 6 -10.54 -5.69 16.18
C LYS A 6 -11.29 -4.79 15.21
N LEU A 7 -11.84 -3.70 15.74
CA LEU A 7 -12.61 -2.72 14.98
C LEU A 7 -11.69 -1.92 14.05
N ASN A 8 -10.53 -1.49 14.53
CA ASN A 8 -9.53 -0.80 13.71
C ASN A 8 -9.02 -1.68 12.55
N ALA A 9 -8.78 -2.97 12.80
CA ALA A 9 -8.38 -3.91 11.74
C ALA A 9 -9.47 -4.07 10.67
N MET A 10 -10.74 -4.14 11.06
CA MET A 10 -11.87 -4.17 10.13
C MET A 10 -11.99 -2.85 9.33
N TYR A 11 -11.88 -1.70 10.00
CA TYR A 11 -11.97 -0.39 9.34
C TYR A 11 -10.86 -0.21 8.29
N THR A 12 -9.62 -0.56 8.60
CA THR A 12 -8.52 -0.49 7.63
C THR A 12 -8.71 -1.47 6.46
N SER A 13 -9.20 -2.68 6.75
CA SER A 13 -9.42 -3.71 5.71
C SER A 13 -10.51 -3.33 4.70
N VAL A 14 -11.50 -2.55 5.13
CA VAL A 14 -12.67 -2.22 4.30
C VAL A 14 -12.58 -0.80 3.71
N ALA A 15 -12.07 0.17 4.46
CA ALA A 15 -12.15 1.58 4.07
C ALA A 15 -11.39 1.87 2.76
N LEU A 16 -10.12 1.48 2.68
CA LEU A 16 -9.27 1.83 1.54
C LEU A 16 -9.69 1.07 0.26
N PRO A 17 -9.78 -0.27 0.24
CA PRO A 17 -10.19 -0.99 -0.97
C PRO A 17 -11.68 -0.77 -1.32
N GLY A 18 -12.55 -0.55 -0.32
CA GLY A 18 -13.97 -0.24 -0.55
C GLY A 18 -14.17 1.11 -1.26
N VAL A 19 -13.40 2.13 -0.87
CA VAL A 19 -13.42 3.43 -1.57
C VAL A 19 -12.95 3.27 -3.01
N LEU A 20 -11.85 2.53 -3.26
CA LEU A 20 -11.37 2.29 -4.62
C LEU A 20 -12.38 1.53 -5.49
N LEU A 21 -13.00 0.48 -4.97
CA LEU A 21 -14.06 -0.27 -5.66
C LEU A 21 -15.26 0.61 -5.99
N SER A 22 -15.70 1.46 -5.05
CA SER A 22 -16.81 2.39 -5.29
C SER A 22 -16.49 3.40 -6.40
N MET A 23 -15.31 4.02 -6.36
CA MET A 23 -14.83 4.95 -7.39
C MET A 23 -14.78 4.28 -8.77
N PHE A 24 -14.20 3.09 -8.83
CA PHE A 24 -14.12 2.30 -10.05
C PHE A 24 -15.51 1.98 -10.63
N THR A 25 -16.46 1.62 -9.78
CA THR A 25 -17.82 1.27 -10.21
C THR A 25 -18.59 2.48 -10.74
N ILE A 26 -18.43 3.65 -10.10
CA ILE A 26 -19.03 4.92 -10.55
C ILE A 26 -18.45 5.34 -11.91
N LEU A 27 -17.13 5.26 -12.06
CA LEU A 27 -16.46 5.54 -13.33
C LEU A 27 -16.93 4.56 -14.41
N ASN A 28 -16.91 3.25 -14.14
CA ASN A 28 -17.30 2.23 -15.12
C ASN A 28 -18.79 2.36 -15.52
N TYR A 29 -19.67 2.71 -14.59
CA TYR A 29 -21.06 3.04 -14.90
C TYR A 29 -21.17 4.24 -15.85
N SER A 30 -20.37 5.28 -15.61
CA SER A 30 -20.33 6.47 -16.46
C SER A 30 -19.81 6.13 -17.87
N LEU A 31 -18.73 5.34 -17.99
CA LEU A 31 -18.22 4.86 -19.28
C LEU A 31 -19.23 4.00 -20.04
N SER A 32 -19.99 3.16 -19.34
CA SER A 32 -21.04 2.35 -19.94
C SER A 32 -22.16 3.21 -20.54
N ARG A 33 -22.45 4.40 -19.99
CA ARG A 33 -23.43 5.34 -20.56
C ARG A 33 -22.96 5.97 -21.87
N TYR A 34 -21.66 6.19 -22.01
CA TYR A 34 -21.06 6.74 -23.25
C TYR A 34 -20.75 5.67 -24.30
N GLY A 35 -21.04 4.39 -24.05
CA GLY A 35 -20.80 3.30 -24.99
C GLY A 35 -19.31 3.04 -25.27
N ALA A 36 -18.42 3.40 -24.34
CA ALA A 36 -16.99 3.19 -24.51
C ALA A 36 -16.68 1.69 -24.57
N ALA A 37 -15.85 1.26 -25.52
CA ALA A 37 -15.41 -0.13 -25.65
C ALA A 37 -14.59 -0.64 -24.45
N THR A 38 -14.10 0.28 -23.60
CA THR A 38 -13.41 0.00 -22.34
C THR A 38 -14.37 -0.21 -21.16
N ALA A 39 -15.69 -0.09 -21.38
CA ALA A 39 -16.68 -0.36 -20.34
C ALA A 39 -16.69 -1.86 -20.02
N ILE A 40 -16.41 -2.17 -18.76
CA ILE A 40 -16.38 -3.53 -18.26
C ILE A 40 -17.81 -3.99 -17.99
N SER A 41 -18.18 -5.16 -18.52
CA SER A 41 -19.49 -5.79 -18.31
C SER A 41 -19.78 -6.04 -16.82
N ILE A 42 -21.06 -6.19 -16.44
CA ILE A 42 -21.48 -6.33 -15.04
C ILE A 42 -20.93 -7.60 -14.38
N GLN A 43 -20.69 -8.65 -15.17
CA GLN A 43 -20.22 -9.95 -14.65
C GLN A 43 -18.83 -9.91 -13.99
N PRO A 44 -17.77 -9.37 -14.62
CA PRO A 44 -16.47 -9.20 -13.95
C PRO A 44 -16.52 -8.23 -12.76
N LEU A 45 -17.39 -7.21 -12.77
CA LEU A 45 -17.59 -6.33 -11.62
C LEU A 45 -18.10 -7.10 -10.39
N SER A 46 -19.09 -7.99 -10.56
CA SER A 46 -19.62 -8.77 -9.44
C SER A 46 -18.61 -9.80 -8.93
N VAL A 47 -17.81 -10.41 -9.82
CA VAL A 47 -16.69 -11.30 -9.46
C VAL A 47 -15.64 -10.55 -8.63
N LEU A 48 -15.30 -9.31 -9.01
CA LEU A 48 -14.34 -8.49 -8.27
C LEU A 48 -14.83 -8.18 -6.84
N TYR A 49 -16.11 -7.82 -6.70
CA TYR A 49 -16.73 -7.62 -5.38
C TYR A 49 -16.74 -8.89 -4.52
N ALA A 50 -17.07 -10.03 -5.13
CA ALA A 50 -17.08 -11.32 -4.45
C ALA A 50 -15.68 -11.73 -3.99
N LEU A 51 -14.67 -11.58 -4.85
CA LEU A 51 -13.27 -11.85 -4.52
C LEU A 51 -12.79 -10.95 -3.36
N TRP A 52 -13.13 -9.67 -3.40
CA TRP A 52 -12.78 -8.74 -2.33
C TRP A 52 -13.41 -9.13 -0.99
N ALA A 53 -14.70 -9.47 -0.98
CA ALA A 53 -15.41 -9.85 0.24
C ALA A 53 -14.96 -11.22 0.79
N ILE A 54 -14.69 -12.20 -0.08
CA ILE A 54 -14.41 -13.60 0.30
C ILE A 54 -12.92 -13.87 0.53
N VAL A 55 -12.02 -13.18 -0.17
CA VAL A 55 -10.58 -13.44 -0.07
C VAL A 55 -9.89 -12.33 0.71
N PHE A 56 -10.06 -11.08 0.28
CA PHE A 56 -9.27 -9.97 0.82
C PHE A 56 -9.64 -9.63 2.26
N CYS A 57 -10.94 -9.51 2.55
CA CYS A 57 -11.43 -9.23 3.91
C CYS A 57 -10.99 -10.28 4.95
N PRO A 58 -11.23 -11.59 4.76
CA PRO A 58 -10.82 -12.57 5.76
C PRO A 58 -9.31 -12.76 5.84
N LEU A 59 -8.57 -12.58 4.74
CA LEU A 59 -7.11 -12.64 4.77
C LEU A 59 -6.51 -11.49 5.58
N SER A 60 -7.03 -10.27 5.44
CA SER A 60 -6.55 -9.11 6.19
C SER A 60 -6.88 -9.21 7.69
N ILE A 61 -8.10 -9.64 8.00
CA ILE A 61 -8.50 -9.93 9.38
C ILE A 61 -7.65 -11.07 9.96
N GLY A 62 -7.51 -12.18 9.24
CA GLY A 62 -6.68 -13.32 9.64
C GLY A 62 -5.22 -12.94 9.86
N GLY A 63 -4.63 -12.14 8.97
CA GLY A 63 -3.29 -11.57 9.12
C GLY A 63 -3.15 -10.73 10.38
N SER A 64 -4.15 -9.91 10.72
CA SER A 64 -4.15 -9.12 11.96
C SER A 64 -4.23 -10.00 13.22
N TYR A 65 -4.94 -11.13 13.16
CA TYR A 65 -4.98 -12.10 14.25
C TYR A 65 -3.64 -12.83 14.41
N LEU A 66 -3.02 -13.27 13.32
CA LEU A 66 -1.71 -13.94 13.33
C LEU A 66 -0.60 -13.01 13.82
N ALA A 67 -0.59 -11.75 13.36
CA ALA A 67 0.35 -10.73 13.82
C ALA A 67 0.25 -10.48 15.32
N ARG A 68 -0.93 -10.69 15.90
CA ARG A 68 -1.18 -10.52 17.34
C ARG A 68 -0.87 -11.77 18.16
N SER A 69 -0.93 -12.95 17.55
CA SER A 69 -0.51 -14.21 18.18
C SER A 69 1.00 -14.40 18.18
N SER A 70 1.73 -13.67 17.34
CA SER A 70 3.19 -13.64 17.39
C SER A 70 3.61 -12.96 18.69
N GLU A 71 4.03 -13.77 19.66
CA GLU A 71 4.59 -13.28 20.93
C GLU A 71 5.67 -12.24 20.61
N LYS A 72 5.68 -11.14 21.37
CA LYS A 72 6.82 -10.22 21.37
C LYS A 72 8.03 -11.05 21.75
N ARG A 73 8.84 -11.46 20.77
CA ARG A 73 10.11 -12.15 21.00
C ARG A 73 10.82 -11.38 22.10
N GLY A 74 11.01 -12.02 23.25
CA GLY A 74 11.71 -11.44 24.38
C GLY A 74 13.04 -10.90 23.88
N PHE A 75 13.37 -9.68 24.28
CA PHE A 75 14.68 -9.12 23.98
C PHE A 75 15.75 -10.15 24.42
N PRO A 76 16.74 -10.48 23.57
CA PRO A 76 17.68 -11.57 23.80
C PRO A 76 18.68 -11.32 24.95
N THR A 77 18.41 -10.35 25.81
CA THR A 77 19.30 -9.90 26.87
C THR A 77 18.53 -9.76 28.18
N LYS A 78 19.10 -10.32 29.25
CA LYS A 78 18.67 -10.08 30.64
C LYS A 78 18.56 -8.57 30.85
N THR A 79 17.39 -8.08 31.19
CA THR A 79 17.19 -6.66 31.54
C THR A 79 18.06 -6.35 32.76
N ASN A 80 19.06 -5.50 32.57
CA ASN A 80 19.80 -4.90 33.67
C ASN A 80 18.87 -3.88 34.35
N GLU A 81 18.64 -4.01 35.65
CA GLU A 81 17.71 -3.17 36.44
C GLU A 81 18.24 -1.75 36.69
N ALA A 82 19.42 -1.40 36.17
CA ALA A 82 19.88 -0.01 36.14
C ALA A 82 18.99 0.82 35.20
N VAL A 83 18.38 1.89 35.72
CA VAL A 83 17.65 2.89 34.94
C VAL A 83 18.60 3.46 33.89
N ARG A 84 18.47 3.00 32.65
CA ARG A 84 19.23 3.53 31.53
C ARG A 84 18.67 4.92 31.24
N ASP A 85 19.49 5.95 31.39
CA ASP A 85 19.17 7.26 30.81
C ASP A 85 18.97 7.07 29.31
N ILE A 86 17.74 7.32 28.83
CA ILE A 86 17.40 7.25 27.42
C ILE A 86 18.05 8.48 26.79
N PRO A 87 19.11 8.35 25.97
CA PRO A 87 19.64 9.51 25.27
C PRO A 87 18.49 10.13 24.48
N GLY A 88 18.33 11.45 24.57
CA GLY A 88 17.27 12.17 23.86
C GLY A 88 17.26 11.76 22.39
N LEU A 89 16.06 11.49 21.86
CA LEU A 89 15.90 11.04 20.48
C LEU A 89 16.64 12.02 19.55
N PRO A 90 17.65 11.59 18.79
CA PRO A 90 18.39 12.49 17.93
C PRO A 90 17.44 13.06 16.86
N TRP A 91 17.64 14.32 16.49
CA TRP A 91 16.74 15.06 15.60
C TRP A 91 16.46 14.36 14.25
N TYR A 92 17.42 13.56 13.76
CA TYR A 92 17.33 12.81 12.51
C TYR A 92 16.44 11.54 12.60
N CYS A 93 16.14 11.06 13.81
CA CYS A 93 15.24 9.92 14.05
C CYS A 93 13.77 10.34 14.25
N THR A 94 13.42 11.58 13.93
CA THR A 94 12.01 11.99 13.92
C THR A 94 11.29 11.28 12.77
N PRO A 95 10.06 10.78 12.99
CA PRO A 95 9.33 9.96 12.00
C PRO A 95 9.21 10.66 10.65
N PHE A 96 9.08 11.99 10.66
CA PHE A 96 9.05 12.83 9.46
C PHE A 96 10.37 12.84 8.69
N CYS A 97 11.52 13.00 9.37
CA CYS A 97 12.83 12.99 8.71
C CYS A 97 13.15 11.60 8.14
N THR A 98 12.88 10.53 8.88
CA THR A 98 13.04 9.16 8.38
C THR A 98 12.14 8.85 7.18
N ALA A 99 10.88 9.32 7.20
CA ALA A 99 9.98 9.14 6.07
C ALA A 99 10.43 9.94 4.83
N ALA A 100 10.90 11.17 5.03
CA ALA A 100 11.40 12.00 3.94
C ALA A 100 12.67 11.42 3.30
N VAL A 101 13.66 11.02 4.12
CA VAL A 101 14.92 10.45 3.62
C VAL A 101 14.71 9.08 2.96
N GLY A 102 13.83 8.24 3.53
CA GLY A 102 13.48 6.96 2.92
C GLY A 102 12.66 7.09 1.62
N GLY A 103 11.81 8.12 1.52
CA GLY A 103 10.92 8.34 0.37
C GLY A 103 11.57 9.02 -0.84
N ILE A 104 12.65 9.79 -0.65
CA ILE A 104 13.32 10.52 -1.74
C ILE A 104 13.88 9.58 -2.80
N LEU A 105 14.50 8.47 -2.40
CA LEU A 105 15.07 7.45 -3.30
C LEU A 105 14.03 6.86 -4.27
N PRO A 106 12.91 6.28 -3.80
CA PRO A 106 11.89 5.75 -4.70
C PRO A 106 11.19 6.84 -5.52
N CYS A 107 11.00 8.05 -4.97
CA CYS A 107 10.37 9.16 -5.68
C CYS A 107 11.23 9.63 -6.88
N ALA A 108 12.55 9.69 -6.71
CA ALA A 108 13.48 10.04 -7.79
C ALA A 108 13.47 9.00 -8.92
N VAL A 109 13.42 7.70 -8.59
CA VAL A 109 13.39 6.64 -9.61
C VAL A 109 12.09 6.68 -10.41
N VAL A 110 10.94 6.83 -9.74
CA VAL A 110 9.63 6.94 -10.41
C VAL A 110 9.58 8.16 -11.34
N HIS A 111 10.08 9.32 -10.89
CA HIS A 111 10.12 10.54 -11.70
C HIS A 111 10.96 10.36 -12.97
N GLY A 112 12.14 9.73 -12.85
CA GLY A 112 13.03 9.48 -13.99
C GLY A 112 12.47 8.49 -15.01
N GLU A 113 11.70 7.49 -14.56
CA GLU A 113 11.01 6.56 -15.45
C GLU A 113 9.82 7.22 -16.16
N LEU A 114 9.03 8.02 -15.44
CA LEU A 114 7.87 8.71 -16.01
C LEU A 114 8.27 9.73 -17.08
N ALA A 115 9.36 10.47 -16.87
CA ALA A 115 9.91 11.40 -17.86
C ALA A 115 10.34 10.69 -19.16
N ARG A 116 10.95 9.51 -19.04
CA ARG A 116 11.35 8.70 -20.19
C ARG A 116 10.15 8.09 -20.92
N LEU A 117 9.13 7.66 -20.20
CA LEU A 117 7.87 7.21 -20.79
C LEU A 117 7.17 8.33 -21.58
N LEU A 118 7.17 9.55 -21.06
CA LEU A 118 6.58 10.69 -21.75
C LEU A 118 7.39 11.07 -23.01
N ALA A 119 8.72 11.07 -22.92
CA ALA A 119 9.59 11.29 -24.07
C ALA A 119 9.44 10.19 -25.14
N ALA A 120 9.30 8.94 -24.71
CA ALA A 120 9.03 7.79 -25.58
C ALA A 120 7.70 7.91 -26.32
N PHE A 121 6.65 8.34 -25.61
CA PHE A 121 5.34 8.59 -26.19
C PHE A 121 5.40 9.69 -27.25
N TRP A 122 6.18 10.75 -26.99
CA TRP A 122 6.36 11.84 -27.94
C TRP A 122 7.17 11.43 -29.19
N LEU A 123 8.17 10.55 -29.05
CA LEU A 123 8.97 10.02 -30.15
C LEU A 123 8.41 8.74 -30.80
N GLN A 124 7.25 8.24 -30.36
CA GLN A 124 6.60 7.01 -30.85
C GLN A 124 7.55 5.80 -30.92
N GLN A 125 8.50 5.67 -29.98
CA GLN A 125 9.37 4.51 -29.87
C GLN A 125 8.85 3.53 -28.81
N ILE A 126 8.94 2.23 -29.11
CA ILE A 126 8.52 1.16 -28.17
C ILE A 126 9.48 1.15 -26.98
N TYR A 127 8.98 1.53 -25.80
CA TYR A 127 9.74 1.55 -24.55
C TYR A 127 9.33 0.38 -23.63
N TYR A 128 10.29 -0.47 -23.29
CA TYR A 128 10.11 -1.65 -22.43
C TYR A 128 10.59 -1.43 -20.98
N THR A 129 10.21 -0.34 -20.33
CA THR A 129 10.71 0.01 -18.97
C THR A 129 9.80 -0.39 -17.81
N LEU A 130 8.80 -1.25 -18.05
CA LEU A 130 7.88 -1.74 -17.00
C LEU A 130 8.59 -2.48 -15.84
N ASP A 131 9.72 -3.14 -16.11
CA ASP A 131 10.42 -3.96 -15.12
C ASP A 131 11.02 -3.12 -13.96
N LYS A 132 11.56 -1.94 -14.27
CA LYS A 132 12.16 -1.04 -13.27
C LYS A 132 11.12 -0.41 -12.36
N LEU A 133 9.94 -0.07 -12.89
CA LEU A 133 8.82 0.44 -12.09
C LEU A 133 8.30 -0.63 -11.11
N LEU A 134 8.22 -1.88 -11.57
CA LEU A 134 7.79 -3.01 -10.76
C LEU A 134 8.75 -3.26 -9.59
N ALA A 135 10.06 -3.22 -9.83
CA ALA A 135 11.07 -3.40 -8.78
C ALA A 135 10.97 -2.31 -7.69
N VAL A 136 10.78 -1.05 -8.07
CA VAL A 136 10.63 0.07 -7.12
C VAL A 136 9.33 -0.06 -6.32
N PHE A 137 8.24 -0.52 -6.95
CA PHE A 137 6.98 -0.82 -6.26
C PHE A 137 7.13 -1.94 -5.23
N CYS A 138 7.87 -3.01 -5.54
CA CYS A 138 8.19 -4.06 -4.59
C CYS A 138 9.03 -3.56 -3.40
N ILE A 139 10.04 -2.71 -3.65
CA ILE A 139 10.87 -2.16 -2.57
C ILE A 139 10.05 -1.24 -1.65
N LEU A 140 9.17 -0.41 -2.20
CA LEU A 140 8.26 0.44 -1.44
C LEU A 140 7.28 -0.35 -0.57
N THR A 141 6.73 -1.45 -1.10
CA THR A 141 5.80 -2.32 -0.34
C THR A 141 6.47 -3.16 0.73
N ILE A 142 7.78 -3.39 0.64
CA ILE A 142 8.56 -4.08 1.69
C ILE A 142 9.03 -3.07 2.76
N ALA A 143 9.32 -1.83 2.36
CA ALA A 143 9.81 -0.78 3.25
C ALA A 143 8.70 -0.05 4.06
N CYS A 144 7.48 0.01 3.53
CA CYS A 144 6.29 0.57 4.19
C CYS A 144 5.40 -0.53 4.78
#